data_AF-A0A9Q4PWX9-F1
#
_entry.id   AF-A0A9Q4PWX9-F1
#
_cell.length_a   1.000
_cell.length_b   1.000
_cell.length_c   1.000
_cell.angle_alpha   90.00
_cell.angle_beta   90.00
_cell.angle_gamma   90.00
#
_symmetry.space_group_name_H-M   'P 1'
#
loop_
_entity.id
_entity.type
_entity.pdbx_description
1 polymer ?
#
loop_
_entity_poly.entity_id
_entity_poly.type
_entity_poly.pdbx_seq_one_letter_code
_entity_poly.pdbx_strand_id
1 'polypeptide(L)' 'MIIGKISDNEKKIKFNADIHCTNCGKQVPGGIKAGEKYSKTKEFKAEFEEFLKNYLCGICRDKKG' A
#
# COMPACT_ATOMS: atom_id res chain seq x y z
N MET A 1 0.80 6.01 -3.55
CA MET A 1 0.76 5.74 -2.09
C MET A 1 2.16 5.36 -1.63
N ILE A 2 2.60 5.83 -0.47
CA ILE A 2 3.90 5.46 0.12
C ILE A 2 3.62 4.56 1.32
N ILE A 3 4.29 3.40 1.40
CA ILE A 3 4.23 2.51 2.55
C ILE A 3 5.61 2.50 3.23
N GLY A 4 5.64 2.86 4.51
CA GLY A 4 6.85 2.90 5.34
C GLY A 4 7.53 4.27 5.45
N LYS A 5 8.62 4.29 6.24
CA LYS A 5 9.48 5.46 6.40
C LYS A 5 10.54 5.45 5.30
N ILE A 6 10.48 6.41 4.39
CA ILE A 6 11.51 6.61 3.37
C ILE A 6 12.46 7.68 3.87
N SER A 7 13.69 7.31 4.23
CA SER A 7 14.75 8.29 4.51
C SER A 7 15.16 9.02 3.22
N ASP A 8 15.56 10.29 3.32
CA ASP A 8 15.87 11.15 2.16
C ASP A 8 16.96 10.55 1.24
N ASN A 9 17.93 9.83 1.82
CA ASN A 9 19.02 9.15 1.10
C ASN A 9 18.75 7.67 0.78
N GLU A 10 17.54 7.16 0.99
CA GLU A 10 17.22 5.76 0.70
C GLU A 10 16.68 5.58 -0.73
N LYS A 11 17.22 4.57 -1.43
CA LYS A 11 16.73 4.20 -2.75
C LYS A 11 15.27 3.77 -2.67
N LYS A 12 14.40 4.43 -3.45
CA LYS A 12 12.96 4.15 -3.48
C LYS A 12 12.70 3.13 -4.58
N ILE A 13 11.97 2.07 -4.25
CA ILE A 13 11.45 1.14 -5.25
C ILE A 13 9.97 1.43 -5.49
N LYS A 14 9.54 1.26 -6.75
CA LYS A 14 8.13 1.27 -7.12
C LYS A 14 7.76 -0.14 -7.54
N PHE A 15 6.68 -0.67 -6.99
CA PHE A 15 6.10 -1.94 -7.40
C PHE A 15 4.61 -1.76 -7.64
N ASN A 16 4.06 -2.60 -8.51
CA ASN A 16 2.64 -2.64 -8.78
C ASN A 16 2.04 -3.75 -7.91
N ALA A 17 1.15 -3.34 -7.02
CA ALA A 17 0.36 -4.23 -6.20
C ALA A 17 -1.02 -4.44 -6.83
N ASP A 18 -1.56 -5.63 -6.71
CA ASP A 18 -2.96 -5.85 -7.05
C ASP A 18 -3.84 -5.44 -5.84
N ILE A 19 -4.41 -4.24 -5.92
CA ILE A 19 -5.17 -3.65 -4.81
C ILE A 19 -6.65 -3.63 -5.18
N HIS A 20 -7.45 -4.28 -4.35
CA HIS A 20 -8.89 -4.33 -4.46
C HIS A 20 -9.54 -3.67 -3.26
N CYS A 21 -10.58 -2.87 -3.48
CA CYS A 21 -11.40 -2.36 -2.40
C CYS A 21 -12.13 -3.53 -1.73
N THR A 22 -11.91 -3.69 -0.43
CA THR A 22 -12.50 -4.78 0.36
C THR A 22 -14.02 -4.65 0.49
N ASN A 23 -14.56 -3.44 0.33
CA ASN A 23 -16.00 -3.18 0.44
C ASN A 23 -16.77 -3.29 -0.89
N CYS A 24 -16.18 -2.84 -2.00
CA CYS A 24 -16.89 -2.83 -3.30
C CYS A 24 -16.22 -3.66 -4.40
N GLY A 25 -15.11 -4.34 -4.10
CA GLY A 25 -14.35 -5.16 -5.05
C GLY A 25 -13.65 -4.37 -6.16
N LYS A 26 -13.78 -3.04 -6.19
CA LYS A 26 -13.19 -2.20 -7.24
C LYS A 26 -11.66 -2.31 -7.22
N GLN A 27 -11.07 -2.70 -8.34
CA GLN A 27 -9.63 -2.62 -8.56
C GLN A 27 -9.18 -1.15 -8.62
N VAL A 28 -8.09 -0.84 -7.95
CA VAL A 28 -7.51 0.52 -7.94
C VAL A 28 -6.07 0.51 -8.44
N PRO A 29 -5.52 1.68 -8.85
CA PRO A 29 -4.13 1.76 -9.25
C PRO A 29 -3.18 1.29 -8.14
N GLY A 30 -2.43 0.23 -8.45
CA GLY A 30 -1.51 -0.47 -7.57
C GLY A 30 -0.17 0.19 -7.29
N GLY A 31 0.04 1.42 -7.74
CA GLY A 31 1.35 2.07 -7.71
C GLY A 31 1.79 2.43 -6.29
N ILE A 32 2.62 1.57 -5.70
CA ILE A 32 3.15 1.77 -4.35
C ILE A 32 4.65 2.03 -4.42
N LYS A 33 5.11 2.92 -3.54
CA LYS A 33 6.53 3.22 -3.33
C LYS A 33 6.92 2.87 -1.90
N ALA A 34 8.07 2.23 -1.75
CA ALA A 34 8.70 1.95 -0.45
C ALA A 34 10.22 2.15 -0.55
N GLY A 35 10.88 2.32 0.60
CA GLY A 35 12.34 2.27 0.67
C GLY A 35 12.83 0.85 0.34
N GLU A 36 13.92 0.72 -0.42
CA GLU A 36 14.45 -0.58 -0.84
C GLU A 36 14.78 -1.47 0.37
N LYS A 37 15.35 -0.89 1.44
CA LYS A 37 15.70 -1.67 2.63
C LYS A 37 14.45 -2.10 3.37
N TYR A 38 13.50 -1.17 3.57
CA TYR A 38 12.23 -1.46 4.23
C TYR A 38 11.43 -2.52 3.48
N SER A 39 11.36 -2.44 2.16
CA SER A 39 10.60 -3.38 1.32
C SER A 39 11.05 -4.85 1.43
N LYS A 40 12.26 -5.09 1.93
CA LYS A 40 12.85 -6.42 2.11
C LYS A 40 12.61 -6.99 3.52
N THR A 41 12.04 -6.22 4.43
CA THR A 41 11.83 -6.67 5.82
C THR A 41 10.53 -7.44 5.98
N LYS A 42 10.45 -8.22 7.06
CA LYS A 42 9.23 -8.97 7.42
C LYS A 42 8.12 -8.02 7.87
N GLU A 43 8.46 -6.90 8.52
CA GLU A 43 7.47 -5.90 8.94
C GLU A 43 6.75 -5.32 7.73
N PHE A 44 7.50 -4.94 6.68
CA PHE A 44 6.89 -4.45 5.45
C PHE A 44 5.92 -5.47 4.84
N LYS A 45 6.29 -6.75 4.78
CA LYS A 45 5.41 -7.80 4.25
C LYS A 45 4.11 -7.90 5.06
N ALA A 46 4.20 -7.89 6.39
CA ALA A 46 3.03 -7.95 7.28
C ALA A 46 2.13 -6.71 7.11
N GLU A 47 2.70 -5.51 7.14
CA GLU A 47 1.95 -4.25 6.91
C GLU A 47 1.31 -4.22 5.53
N PHE A 48 2.02 -4.70 4.50
CA PHE A 48 1.52 -4.71 3.15
C PHE A 48 0.36 -5.69 2.96
N GLU A 49 0.44 -6.89 3.55
CA GLU A 49 -0.66 -7.85 3.55
C GLU A 49 -1.88 -7.32 4.31
N GLU A 50 -1.68 -6.70 5.47
CA GLU A 50 -2.76 -6.07 6.25
C GLU A 50 -3.40 -4.90 5.48
N PHE A 51 -2.57 -4.07 4.85
CA PHE A 51 -3.02 -2.99 3.99
C PHE A 51 -3.94 -3.50 2.87
N LEU A 52 -3.54 -4.55 2.16
CA LEU A 52 -4.37 -5.13 1.09
C LEU A 52 -5.70 -5.68 1.61
N LYS A 53 -5.69 -6.34 2.78
CA LYS A 53 -6.89 -6.90 3.41
C LYS A 53 -7.87 -5.86 3.95
N ASN A 54 -7.40 -4.67 4.25
CA ASN A 54 -8.21 -3.60 4.85
C ASN A 54 -8.43 -2.41 3.89
N TYR A 55 -7.92 -2.47 2.67
CA TYR A 55 -7.98 -1.34 1.75
C TYR A 55 -9.41 -0.97 1.39
N LEU A 56 -9.72 0.33 1.48
CA LEU A 56 -10.94 0.94 0.96
C LEU A 56 -10.59 1.96 -0.10
N CYS A 57 -11.29 1.93 -1.24
CA CYS A 57 -11.17 2.99 -2.23
C CYS A 57 -11.74 4.30 -1.65
N GLY A 58 -11.32 5.44 -2.20
CA GLY A 58 -11.74 6.77 -1.72
C GLY A 58 -13.26 6.87 -1.56
N ILE A 59 -14.02 6.37 -2.54
CA ILE A 59 -15.50 6.38 -2.50
C ILE A 59 -16.05 5.62 -1.27
N CYS A 60 -15.54 4.43 -0.99
CA CYS A 60 -16.02 3.62 0.14
C CYS A 60 -15.53 4.14 1.49
N ARG A 61 -14.35 4.76 1.53
CA ARG A 61 -13.84 5.42 2.71
C ARG A 61 -14.65 6.67 3.04
N ASP A 62 -14.95 7.49 2.04
CA ASP A 62 -15.68 8.75 2.21
C ASP A 62 -17.16 8.49 2.55
N LYS A 63 -17.75 7.36 2.12
CA LYS A 63 -19.08 6.91 2.57
C LYS A 63 -19.14 6.43 4.02
N LYS A 64 -18.01 6.12 4.65
CA LYS A 64 -17.93 5.77 6.07
C LYS A 64 -17.70 7.01 6.95
N GLY A 65 -17.48 8.18 6.36
CA GLY A 65 -17.28 9.46 7.06
C GLY A 65 -18.56 10.26 7.24
#